data_AF-A0A349BXE2-F1
#
_entry.id   AF-A0A349BXE2-F1
#
_cell.length_a   1.000
_cell.length_b   1.000
_cell.length_c   1.000
_cell.angle_alpha   90.00
_cell.angle_beta   90.00
_cell.angle_gamma   90.00
#
_symmetry.space_group_name_H-M   'P 1'
#
loop_
_entity.id
_entity.type
_entity.pdbx_description
1 polymer ?
#
loop_
_entity_poly.entity_id
_entity_poly.type
_entity_poly.pdbx_seq_one_letter_code
_entity_poly.pdbx_strand_id
1 'polypeptide(L)'
;MAELRAIRIERGPSGFGGPLTIVPTEKRNKVMFITGGGAEPECLAKIVELSGMTPVNGFKTSCPEDELAMVIVDCGGTLRCGLYPKKGIPTANVMPTGKSGPMAQYIKEDIYVSAVGPNQVSLADPSAAAAAAEAAEPAAEEEKKSDGVKYTG
;
A
#
# COMPACT_ATOMS: atom_id res chain seq x y z
N MET A 1 -16.74 3.72 14.97
CA MET A 1 -15.70 3.31 14.00
C MET A 1 -15.37 4.53 13.15
N ALA A 2 -14.10 4.74 12.79
CA ALA A 2 -13.75 5.81 11.86
C ALA A 2 -14.35 5.47 10.48
N GLU A 3 -14.90 6.47 9.80
CA GLU A 3 -15.38 6.31 8.43
C GLU A 3 -14.18 6.12 7.49
N LEU A 4 -14.12 4.96 6.84
CA LEU A 4 -13.06 4.62 5.91
C LEU A 4 -13.31 5.27 4.55
N ARG A 5 -12.34 6.04 4.06
CA ARG A 5 -12.45 6.79 2.81
C ARG A 5 -11.23 6.54 1.92
N ALA A 6 -11.47 6.43 0.62
CA ALA A 6 -10.41 6.26 -0.36
C ALA A 6 -9.58 7.54 -0.48
N ILE A 7 -8.27 7.39 -0.59
CA ILE A 7 -7.33 8.49 -0.78
C ILE A 7 -6.54 8.31 -2.07
N ARG A 8 -6.12 9.42 -2.64
CA ARG A 8 -5.23 9.48 -3.80
C ARG A 8 -3.90 10.05 -3.35
N ILE A 9 -2.82 9.37 -3.72
CA ILE A 9 -1.44 9.76 -3.39
C ILE A 9 -0.66 9.96 -4.69
N GLU A 10 -0.16 11.17 -4.90
CA GLU A 10 0.64 11.51 -6.07
C GLU A 10 2.13 11.62 -5.73
N ARG A 11 2.99 11.58 -6.74
CA ARG A 11 4.42 11.84 -6.52
C ARG A 11 4.67 13.31 -6.21
N GLY A 12 5.63 13.56 -5.33
CA GLY A 12 6.13 14.92 -5.10
C GLY A 12 7.21 15.33 -6.11
N PRO A 13 7.84 16.50 -5.90
CA PRO A 13 8.93 16.99 -6.74
C PRO A 13 10.05 15.95 -6.86
N SER A 14 10.47 15.67 -8.11
CA SER A 14 11.49 14.65 -8.43
C SER A 14 11.13 13.23 -7.99
N GLY A 15 9.88 12.97 -7.62
CA GLY A 15 9.38 11.65 -7.29
C GLY A 15 9.10 10.79 -8.53
N PHE A 16 8.81 9.52 -8.27
CA PHE A 16 8.53 8.49 -9.26
C PHE A 16 7.21 7.80 -8.94
N GLY A 17 6.53 7.32 -9.98
CA GLY A 17 5.30 6.55 -9.86
C GLY A 17 4.09 7.34 -9.39
N GLY A 18 3.07 6.62 -8.95
CA GLY A 18 1.75 7.16 -8.73
C GLY A 18 1.08 7.69 -10.01
N PRO A 19 -0.13 8.26 -9.89
CA PRO A 19 -0.93 8.36 -8.68
C PRO A 19 -1.41 6.99 -8.19
N LEU A 20 -1.40 6.77 -6.87
CA LEU A 20 -1.99 5.58 -6.25
C LEU A 20 -3.34 5.92 -5.66
N THR A 21 -4.34 5.06 -5.89
CA THR A 21 -5.63 5.14 -5.19
C THR A 21 -5.68 4.04 -4.14
N ILE A 22 -5.76 4.44 -2.87
CA ILE A 22 -5.81 3.51 -1.74
C ILE A 22 -7.25 3.45 -1.25
N VAL A 23 -7.85 2.27 -1.37
CA VAL A 23 -9.21 1.99 -0.93
C VAL A 23 -9.15 1.11 0.33
N PRO A 24 -9.21 1.69 1.54
CA PRO A 24 -9.22 0.91 2.76
C PRO A 24 -10.53 0.13 2.91
N THR A 25 -10.45 -1.08 3.47
CA THR A 25 -11.60 -1.92 3.83
C THR A 25 -11.56 -2.26 5.32
N GLU A 26 -12.63 -2.83 5.88
CA GLU A 26 -12.64 -3.22 7.31
C GLU A 26 -11.49 -4.16 7.69
N LYS A 27 -11.14 -5.09 6.78
CA LYS A 27 -10.00 -5.99 6.95
C LYS A 27 -8.66 -5.29 6.69
N ARG A 28 -8.60 -4.47 5.64
CA ARG A 28 -7.38 -3.85 5.14
C ARG A 28 -7.44 -2.34 5.29
N ASN A 29 -7.24 -1.87 6.53
CA ASN A 29 -7.36 -0.47 6.94
C ASN A 29 -6.11 0.05 7.66
N LYS A 30 -5.01 -0.70 7.68
CA LYS A 30 -3.79 -0.28 8.36
C LYS A 30 -2.82 0.39 7.40
N VAL A 31 -2.26 1.51 7.83
CA VAL A 31 -1.12 2.14 7.18
C VAL A 31 0.10 1.94 8.06
N MET A 32 1.04 1.11 7.60
CA MET A 32 2.28 0.90 8.33
C MET A 32 3.33 1.92 7.89
N PHE A 33 4.10 2.48 8.82
CA PHE A 33 5.22 3.35 8.50
C PHE A 33 6.55 2.78 9.04
N ILE A 34 7.58 2.87 8.21
CA ILE A 34 8.95 2.43 8.50
C ILE A 34 9.90 3.53 8.01
N THR A 35 10.01 4.55 8.84
CA THR A 35 10.73 5.81 8.60
C THR A 35 11.81 6.02 9.65
N GLY A 36 12.90 6.73 9.33
CA GLY A 36 14.12 6.79 10.16
C GLY A 36 13.87 6.95 11.67
N GLY A 37 14.45 6.04 12.47
CA GLY A 37 14.29 6.05 13.94
C GLY A 37 12.88 5.73 14.47
N GLY A 38 11.95 5.31 13.61
CA GLY A 38 10.56 5.05 13.97
C GLY A 38 9.72 6.33 14.16
N ALA A 39 10.22 7.48 13.68
CA ALA A 39 9.50 8.75 13.71
C ALA A 39 8.34 8.75 12.71
N GLU A 40 7.22 9.36 13.07
CA GLU A 40 6.07 9.49 12.17
C GLU A 40 6.41 10.43 11.00
N PRO A 41 6.23 10.01 9.73
CA PRO A 41 6.45 10.88 8.59
C PRO A 41 5.33 11.92 8.48
N GLU A 42 5.64 13.10 7.95
CA GLU A 42 4.69 14.21 7.85
C GLU A 42 3.40 13.86 7.09
N CYS A 43 3.50 13.02 6.06
CA CYS A 43 2.35 12.59 5.27
C CYS A 43 1.40 11.66 6.05
N LEU A 44 1.84 11.01 7.13
CA LEU A 44 1.03 10.05 7.89
C LEU A 44 -0.21 10.71 8.49
N ALA A 45 -0.04 11.87 9.12
CA ALA A 45 -1.14 12.59 9.76
C ALA A 45 -2.27 12.88 8.75
N LYS A 46 -1.89 13.33 7.54
CA LYS A 46 -2.87 13.63 6.49
C LYS A 46 -3.54 12.37 5.93
N ILE A 47 -2.78 11.29 5.77
CA ILE A 47 -3.31 9.98 5.36
C ILE A 47 -4.38 9.52 6.36
N VAL A 48 -4.07 9.52 7.66
CA VAL A 48 -4.99 9.06 8.71
C VAL A 48 -6.23 9.97 8.79
N GLU A 49 -6.05 11.29 8.76
CA GLU A 49 -7.12 12.28 8.79
C GLU A 49 -8.15 12.07 7.65
N LEU A 50 -7.66 11.89 6.42
CA LEU A 50 -8.52 11.73 5.26
C LEU A 50 -9.12 10.34 5.16
N SER A 51 -8.34 9.29 5.40
CA SER A 51 -8.76 7.91 5.13
C SER A 51 -9.44 7.20 6.29
N GLY A 52 -9.25 7.66 7.53
CA GLY A 52 -9.68 6.93 8.73
C GLY A 52 -8.86 5.66 9.02
N MET A 53 -7.76 5.41 8.29
CA MET A 53 -6.89 4.25 8.50
C MET A 53 -6.17 4.29 9.85
N THR A 54 -5.83 3.11 10.35
CA THR A 54 -5.09 2.96 11.61
C THR A 54 -3.57 2.97 11.34
N PRO A 55 -2.80 3.91 11.93
CA PRO A 55 -1.35 3.94 11.78
C PRO A 55 -0.69 2.82 12.57
N VAL A 56 0.32 2.18 11.98
CA VAL A 56 1.14 1.14 12.63
C VAL A 56 2.62 1.47 12.50
N ASN A 57 3.31 1.56 13.63
CA ASN A 57 4.76 1.74 13.63
C ASN A 57 5.46 0.40 13.41
N GLY A 58 5.97 0.18 12.19
CA GLY A 58 6.60 -1.08 11.79
C GLY A 58 7.96 -1.36 12.44
N PHE A 59 8.53 -0.40 13.18
CA PHE A 59 9.72 -0.63 14.02
C PHE A 59 9.37 -1.11 15.44
N LYS A 60 8.17 -0.79 15.93
CA LYS A 60 7.73 -1.16 17.29
C LYS A 60 6.89 -2.42 17.32
N THR A 61 6.15 -2.70 16.26
CA THR A 61 5.26 -3.84 16.16
C THR A 61 5.19 -4.36 14.71
N SER A 62 4.61 -5.54 14.53
CA SER A 62 4.32 -6.11 13.21
C SER A 62 2.81 -6.07 12.92
N CYS A 63 2.49 -6.17 11.63
CA CYS A 63 1.11 -6.25 11.15
C CYS A 63 1.04 -7.34 10.07
N PRO A 64 0.00 -8.20 10.09
CA PRO A 64 -0.27 -9.09 8.97
C PRO A 64 -0.40 -8.32 7.65
N GLU A 65 0.16 -8.88 6.58
CA GLU A 65 0.21 -8.23 5.27
C GLU A 65 -1.18 -8.02 4.65
N ASP A 66 -2.12 -8.90 4.95
CA ASP A 66 -3.50 -8.85 4.47
C ASP A 66 -4.37 -7.80 5.20
N GLU A 67 -3.85 -7.19 6.28
CA GLU A 67 -4.47 -6.06 6.98
C GLU A 67 -3.90 -4.70 6.52
N LEU A 68 -2.80 -4.69 5.75
CA LEU A 68 -2.12 -3.48 5.30
C LEU A 68 -2.75 -2.93 4.01
N ALA A 69 -3.34 -1.74 4.11
CA ALA A 69 -3.80 -0.98 2.95
C ALA A 69 -2.64 -0.36 2.18
N MET A 70 -1.61 0.10 2.90
CA MET A 70 -0.41 0.66 2.31
C MET A 70 0.75 0.71 3.33
N VAL A 71 1.96 0.94 2.82
CA VAL A 71 3.16 1.18 3.63
C VAL A 71 3.82 2.50 3.26
N ILE A 72 4.24 3.26 4.27
CA ILE A 72 5.09 4.45 4.13
C ILE A 72 6.51 4.08 4.51
N VAL A 73 7.48 4.39 3.65
CA VAL A 73 8.89 4.05 3.89
C VAL A 73 9.77 5.29 3.77
N ASP A 74 10.87 5.29 4.51
CA ASP A 74 12.05 6.10 4.24
C ASP A 74 13.15 5.17 3.73
N CYS A 75 13.37 5.18 2.42
CA CYS A 75 14.34 4.29 1.80
C CYS A 75 14.97 4.93 0.56
N GLY A 76 16.29 5.13 0.60
CA GLY A 76 17.07 5.62 -0.54
C GLY A 76 17.27 4.61 -1.68
N GLY A 77 16.43 3.57 -1.78
CA GLY A 77 16.40 2.73 -2.99
C GLY A 77 17.01 1.35 -2.91
N THR A 78 17.19 0.79 -1.71
CA THR A 78 17.86 -0.50 -1.51
C THR A 78 16.87 -1.66 -1.43
N LEU A 79 16.11 -1.76 -0.33
CA LEU A 79 15.26 -2.91 -0.04
C LEU A 79 13.76 -2.55 -0.01
N ARG A 80 13.38 -1.61 0.86
CA ARG A 80 11.96 -1.34 1.16
C ARG A 80 11.18 -0.76 -0.02
N CYS A 81 11.86 -0.06 -0.95
CA CYS A 81 11.22 0.47 -2.15
C CYS A 81 10.60 -0.62 -3.03
N GLY A 82 11.18 -1.83 -3.05
CA GLY A 82 10.67 -2.93 -3.87
C GLY A 82 10.15 -4.14 -3.08
N LEU A 83 10.42 -4.24 -1.78
CA LEU A 83 9.96 -5.34 -0.94
C LEU A 83 8.43 -5.39 -0.80
N TYR A 84 7.80 -4.26 -0.50
CA TYR A 84 6.34 -4.18 -0.35
C TYR A 84 5.59 -4.22 -1.68
N PRO A 85 6.07 -3.55 -2.75
CA PRO A 85 5.50 -3.75 -4.08
C PRO A 85 5.57 -5.19 -4.58
N LYS A 86 6.66 -5.92 -4.29
CA LYS A 86 6.76 -7.36 -4.62
C LYS A 86 5.66 -8.18 -3.93
N LYS A 87 5.20 -7.76 -2.76
CA LYS A 87 4.13 -8.39 -1.97
C LYS A 87 2.73 -7.90 -2.37
N GLY A 88 2.62 -7.04 -3.38
CA GLY A 88 1.33 -6.48 -3.79
C GLY A 88 0.81 -5.37 -2.86
N ILE A 89 1.65 -4.81 -2.01
CA ILE A 89 1.24 -3.78 -1.05
C ILE A 89 1.63 -2.39 -1.59
N PRO A 90 0.66 -1.47 -1.77
CA PRO A 90 0.92 -0.09 -2.18
C PRO A 90 1.94 0.59 -1.27
N THR A 91 2.92 1.26 -1.86
CA THR A 91 4.08 1.80 -1.14
C THR A 91 4.33 3.27 -1.47
N ALA A 92 4.27 4.11 -0.43
CA ALA A 92 4.65 5.51 -0.49
C ALA A 92 6.04 5.70 0.11
N ASN A 93 6.97 6.31 -0.63
CA ASN A 93 8.28 6.67 -0.12
C ASN A 93 8.37 8.18 0.11
N VAL A 94 8.82 8.60 1.28
CA VAL A 94 9.04 10.03 1.58
C VAL A 94 10.26 10.57 0.81
N MET A 95 11.19 9.70 0.43
CA MET A 95 12.35 10.05 -0.38
C MET A 95 12.00 10.12 -1.87
N PRO A 96 12.62 11.01 -2.68
CA PRO A 96 12.42 11.10 -4.13
C PRO A 96 13.16 9.99 -4.90
N THR A 97 12.90 8.74 -4.53
CA THR A 97 13.59 7.57 -5.09
C THR A 97 12.72 6.87 -6.12
N GLY A 98 13.27 6.65 -7.31
CA GLY A 98 12.63 5.85 -8.37
C GLY A 98 13.11 4.41 -8.41
N LYS A 99 13.18 3.84 -9.61
CA LYS A 99 13.71 2.48 -9.83
C LYS A 99 15.19 2.42 -9.47
N SER A 100 15.54 1.66 -8.44
CA SER A 100 16.91 1.51 -7.97
C SER A 100 17.11 0.20 -7.19
N GLY A 101 18.36 -0.21 -7.06
CA GLY A 101 18.75 -1.36 -6.25
C GLY A 101 18.32 -2.72 -6.81
N PRO A 102 18.55 -3.82 -6.06
CA PRO A 102 18.29 -5.19 -6.53
C PRO A 102 16.80 -5.49 -6.76
N MET A 103 15.91 -4.67 -6.21
CA MET A 103 14.45 -4.85 -6.31
C MET A 103 13.79 -3.89 -7.30
N ALA A 104 14.55 -3.18 -8.13
CA ALA A 104 14.07 -2.15 -9.06
C ALA A 104 12.90 -2.60 -9.96
N GLN A 105 12.88 -3.88 -10.36
CA GLN A 105 11.83 -4.49 -11.18
C GLN A 105 10.42 -4.47 -10.54
N TYR A 106 10.33 -4.37 -9.21
CA TYR A 106 9.07 -4.28 -8.48
C TYR A 106 8.63 -2.83 -8.21
N ILE A 107 9.52 -1.85 -8.44
CA ILE A 107 9.22 -0.42 -8.26
C ILE A 107 8.49 0.07 -9.51
N LYS A 108 7.17 -0.08 -9.52
CA LYS A 108 6.30 0.25 -10.66
C LYS A 108 5.29 1.35 -10.30
N GLU A 109 4.87 2.12 -11.29
CA GLU A 109 4.06 3.33 -11.09
C GLU A 109 2.67 3.05 -10.51
N ASP A 110 2.15 1.85 -10.74
CA ASP A 110 0.84 1.35 -10.30
C ASP A 110 0.79 0.91 -8.83
N ILE A 111 1.94 0.74 -8.17
CA ILE A 111 2.03 0.22 -6.80
C ILE A 111 3.01 1.01 -5.92
N TYR A 112 3.82 1.88 -6.51
CA TYR A 112 4.83 2.66 -5.81
C TYR A 112 4.75 4.13 -6.21
N VAL A 113 4.88 5.01 -5.21
CA VAL A 113 4.92 6.46 -5.36
C VAL A 113 5.96 7.05 -4.43
N SER A 114 6.68 8.09 -4.86
CA SER A 114 7.77 8.66 -4.08
C SER A 114 7.80 10.18 -4.02
N ALA A 115 8.65 10.72 -3.15
CA ALA A 115 8.64 12.12 -2.70
C ALA A 115 7.31 12.53 -2.04
N VAL A 116 6.67 11.61 -1.30
CA VAL A 116 5.34 11.86 -0.73
C VAL A 116 5.45 12.71 0.54
N GLY A 117 4.90 13.93 0.49
CA GLY A 117 4.63 14.78 1.64
C GLY A 117 3.13 14.99 1.87
N PRO A 118 2.74 15.86 2.82
CA PRO A 118 1.32 16.15 3.10
C PRO A 118 0.53 16.65 1.88
N ASN A 119 1.18 17.43 1.01
CA ASN A 119 0.55 18.03 -0.18
C ASN A 119 0.27 17.02 -1.30
N GLN A 120 0.80 15.80 -1.20
CA GLN A 120 0.62 14.74 -2.18
C GLN A 120 -0.59 13.85 -1.87
N VAL A 121 -1.28 14.09 -0.75
CA VAL A 121 -2.37 13.25 -0.25
C VAL A 121 -3.69 14.01 -0.35
N SER A 122 -4.66 13.43 -1.04
CA SER A 122 -6.00 13.98 -1.22
C SER A 122 -7.07 12.87 -1.12
N LEU A 123 -8.35 13.25 -1.01
CA LEU A 123 -9.43 12.27 -1.16
C LEU A 123 -9.48 11.77 -2.60
N ALA A 124 -9.73 10.49 -2.80
CA ALA A 124 -9.91 9.95 -4.14
C ALA A 124 -11.26 10.39 -4.72
N ASP A 125 -11.29 10.62 -6.03
CA ASP A 125 -12.55 10.83 -6.75
C ASP A 125 -13.44 9.59 -6.63
N PRO A 126 -14.77 9.74 -6.44
CA PRO A 126 -15.68 8.60 -6.27
C PRO A 126 -15.59 7.58 -7.42
N SER A 127 -15.40 8.06 -8.66
CA SER A 127 -15.23 7.21 -9.84
C SER A 127 -13.90 6.45 -9.84
N ALA A 128 -12.82 7.06 -9.35
CA ALA A 128 -11.52 6.40 -9.24
C ALA A 128 -11.49 5.38 -8.10
N ALA A 129 -12.19 5.69 -6.99
CA ALA A 129 -12.36 4.77 -5.86
C ALA A 129 -13.16 3.53 -6.25
N ALA A 130 -14.24 3.68 -7.03
CA ALA A 130 -15.04 2.55 -7.52
C ALA A 130 -14.22 1.62 -8.42
N ALA A 131 -13.50 2.16 -9.40
CA ALA A 131 -12.66 1.37 -10.30
C ALA A 131 -11.51 0.64 -9.57
N ALA A 132 -10.92 1.28 -8.55
CA ALA A 132 -9.89 0.65 -7.73
C ALA A 132 -10.45 -0.45 -6.80
N ALA A 133 -11.70 -0.31 -6.35
CA ALA A 133 -12.39 -1.34 -5.56
C ALA A 133 -12.69 -2.58 -6.40
N GLU A 134 -13.19 -2.41 -7.63
CA GLU A 134 -13.44 -3.51 -8.58
C GLU A 134 -12.15 -4.25 -8.97
N ALA A 135 -11.03 -3.52 -9.10
CA ALA A 135 -9.71 -4.13 -9.35
C ALA A 135 -9.12 -4.85 -8.12
N ALA A 136 -9.64 -4.58 -6.92
CA ALA A 136 -9.18 -5.16 -5.66
C ALA A 136 -10.06 -6.33 -5.17
N GLU A 137 -11.22 -6.56 -5.80
CA GLU A 137 -12.00 -7.78 -5.58
C GLU A 137 -11.28 -8.97 -6.23
N PRO A 138 -10.93 -10.02 -5.45
CA PRO A 138 -10.46 -11.25 -6.05
C PRO A 138 -11.61 -11.87 -6.84
N ALA A 139 -11.29 -12.32 -8.06
CA ALA A 139 -12.08 -13.34 -8.75
C ALA A 139 -12.35 -14.49 -7.77
N ALA A 140 -13.57 -14.55 -7.26
CA ALA A 140 -14.10 -15.66 -6.49
C ALA A 140 -15.17 -16.36 -7.33
N GLU A 141 -15.11 -17.70 -7.30
CA GLU A 141 -15.89 -18.75 -8.01
C GLU A 141 -15.39 -19.14 -9.42
N GLU A 142 -15.13 -20.42 -9.74
CA GLU A 142 -15.82 -21.66 -9.30
C GLU A 142 -14.92 -22.81 -8.79
N GLU A 143 -15.48 -23.55 -7.82
CA GLU A 143 -15.14 -24.90 -7.34
C GLU A 143 -15.22 -25.99 -8.44
N LYS A 144 -14.48 -27.10 -8.23
CA LYS A 144 -15.13 -28.44 -8.19
C LYS A 144 -14.31 -29.49 -7.43
N LYS A 145 -14.94 -30.01 -6.37
CA LYS A 145 -14.70 -31.35 -5.82
C LYS A 145 -14.69 -32.41 -6.93
N SER A 146 -13.76 -33.35 -6.84
CA SER A 146 -14.00 -34.73 -7.28
C SER A 146 -13.26 -35.69 -6.36
N ASP A 147 -14.08 -36.40 -5.58
CA ASP A 147 -14.01 -37.76 -5.06
C ASP A 147 -12.68 -38.53 -4.98
N GLY A 148 -12.54 -39.20 -3.83
CA GLY A 148 -11.40 -40.01 -3.46
C GLY A 148 -11.18 -41.25 -4.32
N VAL A 149 -9.92 -41.69 -4.33
CA VAL A 149 -9.53 -43.01 -4.82
C VAL A 149 -8.74 -43.70 -3.72
N LYS A 150 -9.28 -44.83 -3.29
CA LYS A 150 -8.66 -45.84 -2.42
C LYS A 150 -7.40 -46.39 -3.10
N TYR A 151 -6.30 -46.48 -2.38
CA TYR A 151 -5.18 -47.34 -2.78
C TYR A 151 -5.30 -48.69 -2.05
N THR A 152 -5.59 -49.73 -2.83
CA THR A 152 -5.34 -51.13 -2.50
C THR A 152 -4.57 -51.72 -3.68
N GLY A 153 -3.39 -52.27 -3.40
CA GLY A 153 -2.50 -52.91 -4.36
C GLY A 153 -1.12 -53.08 -3.77
#